data_AF-A0A0H4QL86-F1
#
_entry.id   AF-A0A0H4QL86-F1
#
_cell.length_a   1.000
_cell.length_b   1.000
_cell.length_c   1.000
_cell.angle_alpha   90.00
_cell.angle_beta   90.00
_cell.angle_gamma   90.00
#
_symmetry.space_group_name_H-M   'P 1'
#
loop_
_entity.id
_entity.type
_entity.pdbx_description
1 polymer ?
#
loop_
_entity_poly.entity_id
_entity_poly.type
_entity_poly.pdbx_seq_one_letter_code
_entity_poly.pdbx_strand_id
1 'polypeptide(L)'
;METRNEKFRRLAELRLTRVFQNMNSIANLSAPKYKYTEAEISDLFETYQKLGVECREYFKGPSRFNEMPSTFKFTAPDLPDDETSVGHDRFRYLAENRMTQVVQFTRKLASLSVKSNYTYTKEEVNELFDAYEQKGHEVESLFLPLTEEFHFKPKD
;
A
#
# COMPACT_ATOMS: atom_id res chain seq x y z
N MET A 1 -18.75 -12.43 -25.16
CA MET A 1 -17.27 -12.52 -25.14
C MET A 1 -16.78 -11.26 -24.44
N GLU A 2 -15.92 -11.37 -23.43
CA GLU A 2 -15.43 -10.20 -22.68
C GLU A 2 -14.47 -9.38 -23.55
N THR A 3 -14.66 -8.06 -23.58
CA THR A 3 -13.75 -7.12 -24.25
C THR A 3 -12.47 -6.90 -23.43
N ARG A 4 -11.42 -6.38 -24.06
CA ARG A 4 -10.16 -6.05 -23.35
C ARG A 4 -10.35 -5.01 -22.24
N ASN A 5 -11.32 -4.10 -22.37
CA ASN A 5 -11.62 -3.09 -21.35
C ASN A 5 -12.44 -3.70 -20.21
N GLU A 6 -13.47 -4.49 -20.48
CA GLU A 6 -14.21 -5.22 -19.44
C GLU A 6 -13.27 -6.09 -18.60
N LYS A 7 -12.35 -6.79 -19.27
CA LYS A 7 -11.30 -7.59 -18.61
C LYS A 7 -10.39 -6.73 -17.74
N PHE A 8 -9.99 -5.55 -18.21
CA PHE A 8 -9.20 -4.59 -17.43
C PHE A 8 -9.94 -4.18 -16.16
N ARG A 9 -11.18 -3.69 -16.30
CA ARG A 9 -12.01 -3.20 -15.17
C ARG A 9 -12.22 -4.29 -14.13
N ARG A 10 -12.69 -5.47 -14.55
CA ARG A 10 -12.92 -6.61 -13.65
C ARG A 10 -11.66 -7.01 -12.88
N LEU A 11 -10.50 -7.04 -13.55
CA LEU A 11 -9.24 -7.40 -12.87
C LEU A 11 -8.72 -6.28 -11.98
N ALA A 12 -8.88 -5.02 -12.38
CA ALA A 12 -8.52 -3.86 -11.56
C ALA A 12 -9.33 -3.84 -10.27
N GLU A 13 -10.67 -3.94 -10.37
CA GLU A 13 -11.59 -4.02 -9.24
C GLU A 13 -11.24 -5.19 -8.30
N LEU A 14 -11.04 -6.39 -8.86
CA LEU A 14 -10.67 -7.57 -8.08
C LEU A 14 -9.36 -7.35 -7.32
N ARG A 15 -8.33 -6.84 -7.99
CA ARG A 15 -6.98 -6.71 -7.41
C ARG A 15 -6.92 -5.56 -6.40
N LEU A 16 -7.54 -4.41 -6.69
CA LEU A 16 -7.62 -3.29 -5.75
C LEU A 16 -8.46 -3.67 -4.52
N THR A 17 -9.55 -4.41 -4.70
CA THR A 17 -10.32 -4.96 -3.55
C THR A 17 -9.45 -5.83 -2.65
N ARG A 18 -8.55 -6.65 -3.22
CA ARG A 18 -7.60 -7.44 -2.43
C ARG A 18 -6.57 -6.57 -1.71
N VAL A 19 -6.10 -5.49 -2.33
CA VAL A 19 -5.28 -4.48 -1.63
C VAL A 19 -6.05 -3.92 -0.44
N PHE A 20 -7.30 -3.48 -0.65
CA PHE A 20 -8.13 -2.90 0.40
C PHE A 20 -8.37 -3.85 1.57
N GLN A 21 -8.65 -5.13 1.30
CA GLN A 21 -8.82 -6.15 2.34
C GLN A 21 -7.55 -6.36 3.18
N ASN A 22 -6.37 -6.33 2.54
CA ASN A 22 -5.10 -6.44 3.28
C ASN A 22 -4.78 -5.15 4.04
N MET A 23 -5.09 -3.97 3.49
CA MET A 23 -4.97 -2.69 4.19
C MET A 23 -5.93 -2.60 5.39
N ASN A 24 -7.16 -3.11 5.28
CA ASN A 24 -8.07 -3.25 6.44
C ASN A 24 -7.48 -4.20 7.50
N SER A 25 -6.77 -5.24 7.08
CA SER A 25 -6.08 -6.13 8.01
C SER A 25 -4.89 -5.43 8.67
N ILE A 26 -4.19 -4.54 7.95
CA ILE A 26 -3.15 -3.68 8.53
C ILE A 26 -3.78 -2.73 9.54
N ALA A 27 -4.90 -2.06 9.23
CA ALA A 27 -5.63 -1.19 10.17
C ALA A 27 -5.89 -1.85 11.53
N ASN A 28 -6.22 -3.14 11.57
CA ASN A 28 -6.42 -3.86 12.84
C ASN A 28 -5.18 -3.92 13.75
N LEU A 29 -3.99 -3.60 13.21
CA LEU A 29 -2.75 -3.52 13.97
C LEU A 29 -2.59 -2.22 14.76
N SER A 30 -3.46 -1.22 14.57
CA SER A 30 -3.51 -0.03 15.44
C SER A 30 -4.13 -0.31 16.81
N ALA A 31 -4.69 -1.51 17.02
CA ALA A 31 -5.29 -1.87 18.29
C ALA A 31 -4.27 -1.85 19.46
N PRO A 32 -4.65 -1.43 20.68
CA PRO A 32 -3.72 -1.20 21.80
C PRO A 32 -2.82 -2.37 22.23
N LYS A 33 -3.22 -3.60 21.86
CA LYS A 33 -2.47 -4.84 22.14
C LYS A 33 -1.19 -4.97 21.32
N TYR A 34 -1.08 -4.25 20.22
CA TYR A 34 0.13 -4.19 19.40
C TYR A 34 1.01 -3.04 19.86
N LYS A 35 2.31 -3.21 19.69
CA LYS A 35 3.32 -2.19 19.98
C LYS A 35 4.14 -2.01 18.70
N TYR A 36 4.45 -0.77 18.39
CA TYR A 36 5.16 -0.38 17.19
C TYR A 36 5.79 0.98 17.43
N THR A 37 6.84 1.25 16.65
CA THR A 37 7.55 2.53 16.62
C THR A 37 7.03 3.39 15.48
N GLU A 38 7.27 4.70 15.57
CA GLU A 38 6.96 5.62 14.48
C GLU A 38 7.71 5.25 13.19
N ALA A 39 8.97 4.80 13.30
CA ALA A 39 9.78 4.37 12.16
C ALA A 39 9.16 3.18 11.42
N GLU A 40 8.58 2.21 12.14
CA GLU A 40 7.88 1.08 11.51
C GLU A 40 6.58 1.53 10.81
N ILE A 41 5.85 2.47 11.40
CA ILE A 41 4.67 3.05 10.73
C ILE A 41 5.10 3.80 9.45
N SER A 42 6.16 4.60 9.51
CA SER A 42 6.75 5.26 8.33
C SER A 42 7.10 4.24 7.26
N ASP A 43 7.84 3.17 7.62
CA ASP A 43 8.24 2.11 6.69
C ASP A 43 7.05 1.50 5.93
N LEU A 44 5.94 1.21 6.64
CA LEU A 44 4.74 0.65 6.03
C LEU A 44 4.12 1.59 5.00
N PHE A 45 3.88 2.84 5.39
CA PHE A 45 3.07 3.76 4.58
C PHE A 45 3.90 4.46 3.50
N GLU A 46 5.18 4.75 3.73
CA GLU A 46 6.09 5.17 2.67
C GLU A 46 6.26 4.09 1.61
N THR A 47 6.39 2.81 2.02
CA THR A 47 6.46 1.70 1.07
C THR A 47 5.16 1.58 0.27
N TYR A 48 4.00 1.68 0.93
CA TYR A 48 2.70 1.66 0.25
C TYR A 48 2.58 2.76 -0.80
N GLN A 49 2.89 4.01 -0.43
CA GLN A 49 2.83 5.17 -1.32
C GLN A 49 3.78 5.01 -2.51
N LYS A 50 5.04 4.63 -2.24
CA LYS A 50 6.05 4.38 -3.27
C LYS A 50 5.59 3.31 -4.26
N LEU A 51 5.03 2.19 -3.78
CA LEU A 51 4.48 1.14 -4.64
C LEU A 51 3.36 1.65 -5.54
N GLY A 52 2.46 2.49 -5.01
CA GLY A 52 1.39 3.11 -5.79
C GLY A 52 1.94 3.98 -6.92
N VAL A 53 2.91 4.85 -6.62
CA VAL A 53 3.58 5.71 -7.61
C VAL A 53 4.27 4.89 -8.69
N GLU A 54 5.14 3.94 -8.30
CA GLU A 54 5.84 3.06 -9.24
C GLU A 54 4.86 2.26 -10.10
N CYS A 55 3.79 1.73 -9.50
CA CYS A 55 2.76 0.98 -10.20
C CYS A 55 2.05 1.84 -11.25
N ARG A 56 1.74 3.11 -10.93
CA ARG A 56 1.09 4.06 -11.84
C ARG A 56 1.97 4.42 -13.02
N GLU A 57 3.29 4.56 -12.81
CA GLU A 57 4.24 4.88 -13.88
C GLU A 57 4.24 3.84 -15.01
N TYR A 58 4.01 2.55 -14.70
CA TYR A 58 3.93 1.51 -15.74
C TYR A 58 2.82 1.75 -16.78
N PHE A 59 1.77 2.50 -16.43
CA PHE A 59 0.68 2.84 -17.34
C PHE A 59 1.03 3.98 -18.32
N LYS A 60 2.15 4.69 -18.10
CA LYS A 60 2.58 5.84 -18.92
C LYS A 60 3.53 5.49 -20.06
N GLY A 61 4.24 4.36 -20.01
CA GLY A 61 5.30 4.02 -20.98
C GLY A 61 5.33 2.56 -21.45
N PRO A 62 6.25 2.21 -22.38
CA PRO A 62 6.48 0.83 -22.81
C PRO A 62 7.13 0.04 -21.66
N SER A 63 6.31 -0.73 -20.95
CA SER A 63 6.60 -1.24 -19.61
C SER A 63 7.60 -2.42 -19.58
N ARG A 64 8.52 -2.41 -18.61
CA ARG A 64 9.28 -3.60 -18.13
C ARG A 64 8.98 -3.82 -16.64
N PHE A 65 8.02 -4.68 -16.33
CA PHE A 65 7.45 -4.89 -14.97
C PHE A 65 8.35 -5.66 -13.98
N ASN A 66 9.62 -5.89 -14.32
CA ASN A 66 10.44 -6.88 -13.61
C ASN A 66 11.10 -6.34 -12.34
N GLU A 67 10.99 -5.04 -12.07
CA GLU A 67 11.74 -4.37 -11.00
C GLU A 67 10.92 -4.11 -9.72
N MET A 68 9.58 -4.28 -9.74
CA MET A 68 8.77 -4.14 -8.53
C MET A 68 9.10 -5.23 -7.51
N PRO A 69 9.19 -4.90 -6.21
CA PRO A 69 9.44 -5.88 -5.16
C PRO A 69 8.34 -6.95 -5.12
N SER A 70 8.67 -8.11 -4.55
CA SER A 70 7.74 -9.24 -4.37
C SER A 70 7.33 -9.46 -2.91
N THR A 71 8.05 -8.83 -1.98
CA THR A 71 7.88 -8.95 -0.54
C THR A 71 8.16 -7.61 0.14
N PHE A 72 7.64 -7.45 1.35
CA PHE A 72 7.96 -6.37 2.26
C PHE A 72 8.73 -6.91 3.47
N LYS A 73 9.71 -6.13 3.92
CA LYS A 73 10.42 -6.30 5.19
C LYS A 73 10.65 -4.92 5.79
N PHE A 74 10.59 -4.82 7.12
CA PHE A 74 10.97 -3.59 7.79
C PHE A 74 12.44 -3.28 7.51
N THR A 75 12.72 -2.00 7.28
CA THR A 75 14.09 -1.47 7.23
C THR A 75 14.50 -0.92 8.58
N ALA A 76 13.52 -0.52 9.41
CA ALA A 76 13.71 -0.21 10.81
C ALA A 76 14.36 -1.40 11.53
N PRO A 77 15.45 -1.18 12.29
CA PRO A 77 16.15 -2.23 13.00
C PRO A 77 15.21 -2.88 14.02
N ASP A 78 15.46 -4.15 14.34
CA ASP A 78 14.79 -4.79 15.45
C ASP A 78 15.14 -4.08 16.75
N LEU A 79 14.16 -4.01 17.67
CA LEU A 79 14.39 -3.49 19.00
C LEU A 79 15.29 -4.47 19.80
N PRO A 80 16.06 -3.98 20.78
CA PRO A 80 16.75 -4.85 21.73
C PRO A 80 15.80 -5.85 22.40
N ASP A 81 16.31 -7.04 22.76
CA ASP A 81 15.50 -8.12 23.37
C ASP A 81 14.79 -7.68 24.67
N ASP A 82 15.39 -6.76 25.43
CA ASP A 82 14.86 -6.22 26.68
C ASP A 82 13.80 -5.12 26.48
N GLU A 83 13.73 -4.52 25.30
CA GLU A 83 12.70 -3.55 24.89
C GLU A 83 11.57 -4.20 24.07
N THR A 84 11.83 -5.39 23.54
CA THR A 84 10.90 -6.14 22.71
C THR A 84 9.79 -6.79 23.54
N SER A 85 8.54 -6.61 23.11
CA SER A 85 7.38 -7.25 23.73
C SER A 85 6.72 -8.23 22.76
N VAL A 86 5.96 -9.20 23.29
CA VAL A 86 5.12 -10.10 22.48
C VAL A 86 4.18 -9.34 21.54
N GLY A 87 3.71 -8.15 21.96
CA GLY A 87 2.87 -7.28 21.15
C GLY A 87 3.61 -6.66 19.96
N HIS A 88 4.91 -6.37 20.13
CA HIS A 88 5.81 -5.84 19.10
C HIS A 88 6.19 -6.92 18.08
N ASP A 89 6.65 -8.08 18.52
CA ASP A 89 6.99 -9.19 17.60
C ASP A 89 5.80 -9.60 16.73
N ARG A 90 4.62 -9.68 17.37
CA ARG A 90 3.39 -10.03 16.68
C ARG A 90 2.96 -8.92 15.72
N PHE A 91 3.21 -7.65 16.05
CA PHE A 91 2.98 -6.55 15.12
C PHE A 91 3.87 -6.72 13.89
N ARG A 92 5.20 -6.79 14.06
CA ARG A 92 6.16 -6.89 12.94
C ARG A 92 5.82 -8.06 12.04
N TYR A 93 5.66 -9.26 12.61
CA TYR A 93 5.32 -10.46 11.85
C TYR A 93 4.03 -10.31 11.03
N LEU A 94 2.95 -9.79 11.63
CA LEU A 94 1.68 -9.63 10.92
C LEU A 94 1.74 -8.53 9.87
N ALA A 95 2.38 -7.40 10.20
CA ALA A 95 2.54 -6.27 9.30
C ALA A 95 3.33 -6.68 8.05
N GLU A 96 4.45 -7.38 8.21
CA GLU A 96 5.25 -7.83 7.07
C GLU A 96 4.51 -8.78 6.15
N ASN A 97 3.79 -9.76 6.72
CA ASN A 97 3.01 -10.71 5.94
C ASN A 97 1.88 -10.02 5.18
N ARG A 98 1.16 -9.11 5.83
CA ARG A 98 0.03 -8.40 5.21
C ARG A 98 0.51 -7.40 4.16
N MET A 99 1.57 -6.66 4.44
CA MET A 99 2.15 -5.72 3.48
C MET A 99 2.79 -6.46 2.29
N THR A 100 3.38 -7.64 2.50
CA THR A 100 3.80 -8.52 1.40
C THR A 100 2.65 -8.89 0.47
N GLN A 101 1.45 -9.16 1.00
CA GLN A 101 0.28 -9.40 0.15
C GLN A 101 -0.11 -8.14 -0.64
N VAL A 102 -0.05 -6.96 -0.02
CA VAL A 102 -0.29 -5.67 -0.70
C VAL A 102 0.71 -5.45 -1.84
N VAL A 103 2.00 -5.67 -1.61
CA VAL A 103 3.05 -5.63 -2.64
C VAL A 103 2.69 -6.54 -3.82
N GLN A 104 2.32 -7.78 -3.54
CA GLN A 104 2.01 -8.77 -4.57
C GLN A 104 0.77 -8.41 -5.40
N PHE A 105 -0.28 -7.89 -4.78
CA PHE A 105 -1.47 -7.44 -5.51
C PHE A 105 -1.22 -6.14 -6.28
N THR A 106 -0.41 -5.22 -5.76
CA THR A 106 0.00 -4.00 -6.46
C THR A 106 0.86 -4.34 -7.67
N ARG A 107 1.80 -5.28 -7.55
CA ARG A 107 2.55 -5.82 -8.69
C ARG A 107 1.64 -6.46 -9.74
N LYS A 108 0.57 -7.15 -9.31
CA LYS A 108 -0.45 -7.64 -10.24
C LYS A 108 -1.20 -6.47 -10.91
N LEU A 109 -1.51 -5.37 -10.23
CA LEU A 109 -2.10 -4.18 -10.88
C LEU A 109 -1.19 -3.64 -11.99
N ALA A 110 0.13 -3.56 -11.77
CA ALA A 110 1.08 -3.10 -12.78
C ALA A 110 1.00 -3.92 -14.08
N SER A 111 0.74 -5.23 -14.00
CA SER A 111 0.56 -6.09 -15.20
C SER A 111 -0.62 -5.68 -16.09
N LEU A 112 -1.58 -4.90 -15.58
CA LEU A 112 -2.71 -4.39 -16.37
C LEU A 112 -2.30 -3.29 -17.34
N SER A 113 -1.10 -2.72 -17.20
CA SER A 113 -0.59 -1.72 -18.14
C SER A 113 -0.25 -2.30 -19.53
N VAL A 114 -0.21 -3.62 -19.70
CA VAL A 114 0.09 -4.30 -20.97
C VAL A 114 -1.00 -4.05 -22.03
N LYS A 115 -0.81 -3.05 -22.90
CA LYS A 115 -1.78 -2.60 -23.91
C LYS A 115 -2.14 -3.62 -25.00
N SER A 116 -1.35 -4.68 -25.18
CA SER A 116 -1.73 -5.80 -26.06
C SER A 116 -2.90 -6.61 -25.48
N ASN A 117 -2.92 -6.76 -24.15
CA ASN A 117 -3.89 -7.58 -23.43
C ASN A 117 -5.11 -6.79 -22.94
N TYR A 118 -4.96 -5.47 -22.75
CA TYR A 118 -5.94 -4.61 -22.09
C TYR A 118 -6.14 -3.29 -22.84
N THR A 119 -7.30 -2.69 -22.64
CA THR A 119 -7.61 -1.31 -23.06
C THR A 119 -8.19 -0.55 -21.90
N TYR A 120 -7.69 0.64 -21.66
CA TYR A 120 -8.09 1.49 -20.54
C TYR A 120 -7.88 2.96 -20.91
N THR A 121 -8.65 3.85 -20.30
CA THR A 121 -8.46 5.30 -20.44
C THR A 121 -7.50 5.82 -19.39
N LYS A 122 -7.07 7.08 -19.54
CA LYS A 122 -6.26 7.76 -18.53
C LYS A 122 -7.07 7.99 -17.25
N GLU A 123 -8.36 8.27 -17.40
CA GLU A 123 -9.30 8.53 -16.32
C GLU A 123 -9.51 7.27 -15.46
N GLU A 124 -9.68 6.10 -16.09
CA GLU A 124 -9.79 4.82 -15.36
C GLU A 124 -8.52 4.49 -14.56
N VAL A 125 -7.35 4.83 -15.10
CA VAL A 125 -6.08 4.67 -14.38
C VAL A 125 -5.98 5.65 -13.22
N ASN A 126 -6.39 6.91 -13.41
CA ASN A 126 -6.41 7.88 -12.31
C ASN A 126 -7.35 7.43 -11.19
N GLU A 127 -8.59 7.07 -11.51
CA GLU A 127 -9.57 6.60 -10.52
C GLU A 127 -9.05 5.41 -9.70
N LEU A 128 -8.39 4.45 -10.36
CA LEU A 128 -7.77 3.29 -9.71
C LEU A 128 -6.70 3.69 -8.68
N PHE A 129 -5.83 4.65 -9.02
CA PHE A 129 -4.71 5.04 -8.15
C PHE A 129 -5.08 6.13 -7.13
N ASP A 130 -6.07 6.97 -7.42
CA ASP A 130 -6.64 7.90 -6.44
C ASP A 130 -7.34 7.10 -5.33
N ALA A 131 -8.06 6.02 -5.68
CA ALA A 131 -8.65 5.10 -4.70
C ALA A 131 -7.59 4.33 -3.90
N TYR A 132 -6.47 3.94 -4.52
CA TYR A 132 -5.33 3.32 -3.84
C TYR A 132 -4.72 4.27 -2.81
N GLU A 133 -4.38 5.50 -3.22
CA GLU A 133 -3.80 6.53 -2.35
C GLU A 133 -4.71 6.87 -1.17
N GLN A 134 -6.00 7.12 -1.45
CA GLN A 134 -6.99 7.40 -0.41
C GLN A 134 -7.09 6.27 0.61
N LYS A 135 -6.97 5.01 0.18
CA LYS A 135 -6.98 3.88 1.11
C LYS A 135 -5.74 3.83 2.00
N GLY A 136 -4.58 4.21 1.47
CA GLY A 136 -3.35 4.37 2.24
C GLY A 136 -3.55 5.36 3.39
N HIS A 137 -4.00 6.57 3.06
CA HIS A 137 -4.24 7.64 4.03
C HIS A 137 -5.30 7.28 5.08
N GLU A 138 -6.41 6.66 4.65
CA GLU A 138 -7.45 6.18 5.57
C GLU A 138 -6.86 5.28 6.65
N VAL A 139 -6.00 4.33 6.26
CA VAL A 139 -5.44 3.34 7.18
C VAL A 139 -4.28 3.90 8.00
N GLU A 140 -3.44 4.74 7.41
CA GLU A 140 -2.35 5.45 8.09
C GLU A 140 -2.86 6.30 9.25
N SER A 141 -3.98 7.01 9.04
CA SER A 141 -4.59 7.86 10.06
C SER A 141 -4.95 7.12 11.36
N LEU A 142 -5.12 5.80 11.32
CA LEU A 142 -5.45 5.00 12.50
C LEU A 142 -4.24 4.71 13.41
N PHE A 143 -3.03 4.92 12.90
CA PHE A 143 -1.78 4.71 13.64
C PHE A 143 -1.23 6.00 14.24
N LEU A 144 -1.67 7.14 13.72
CA LEU A 144 -1.19 8.45 14.13
C LEU A 144 -1.98 8.97 15.34
N PRO A 145 -1.32 9.72 16.24
CA PRO A 145 -2.02 10.40 17.32
C PRO A 145 -3.03 11.41 16.74
N LEU A 146 -4.11 11.66 17.47
CA LEU A 146 -5.06 12.69 17.10
C LEU A 146 -4.38 14.06 17.17
N THR A 147 -4.54 14.86 16.13
CA THR A 147 -4.08 16.25 16.14
C THR A 147 -4.94 17.04 17.12
N GLU A 148 -4.33 17.60 18.17
CA GLU A 148 -5.04 18.41 19.16
C GLU A 148 -4.95 19.91 18.88
N GLU A 149 -3.91 20.33 18.15
CA GLU A 149 -3.62 21.74 17.89
C GLU A 149 -3.42 22.02 16.41
N PHE A 150 -3.97 23.14 15.94
CA PHE A 150 -3.75 23.66 14.59
C PHE A 150 -2.78 24.84 14.65
N HIS A 151 -1.72 24.78 13.84
CA HIS A 151 -0.76 25.86 13.67
C HIS A 151 -0.62 26.20 12.18
N PHE A 152 -0.75 27.49 11.85
CA PHE A 152 -0.39 27.96 10.50
C PHE A 152 1.12 27.80 10.28
N LYS A 153 1.53 27.46 9.06
CA LYS A 153 2.96 27.47 8.69
C LYS A 153 3.54 28.88 8.94
N PRO A 154 4.80 28.99 9.41
CA PRO A 154 5.47 30.27 9.51
C PRO A 154 5.39 31.02 8.18
N LYS A 155 5.22 32.35 8.23
CA LYS A 155 5.41 33.17 7.02
C LYS A 155 6.91 33.15 6.70
N ASP A 156 7.24 32.71 5.49
CA ASP A 156 8.59 32.81 4.90
C ASP A 156 9.10 34.26 4.91
#